data_AF-A0A8C9IWA1-F1
#
_entry.id   AF-A0A8C9IWA1-F1
#
_cell.length_a   1.000
_cell.length_b   1.000
_cell.length_c   1.000
_cell.angle_alpha   90.00
_cell.angle_beta   90.00
_cell.angle_gamma   90.00
#
_symmetry.space_group_name_H-M   'P 1'
#
loop_
_entity.id
_entity.type
_entity.pdbx_description
1 polymer ?
#
loop_
_entity_poly.entity_id
_entity_poly.type
_entity_poly.pdbx_seq_one_letter_code
_entity_poly.pdbx_strand_id
1 'polypeptide(L)'
;MKTRSPKPLLTGLMWAQQGTTPGTPKLRHTCEQGDGVGPYGWEFHDGLSFGRQHIQDGALRLTTEFVKRPGGQHGGDWSWRVTVEPQASVQGIQPPSMAATMSSGPPTQDCPC
;
A
#
# COMPACT_ATOMS: atom_id res chain seq x y z
N MET A 1 5.65 -2.47 3.23
CA MET A 1 6.79 -3.42 3.30
C MET A 1 7.39 -3.38 4.71
N LYS A 2 8.18 -4.37 5.09
CA LYS A 2 8.92 -4.34 6.37
C LYS A 2 10.28 -5.00 6.27
N THR A 3 11.22 -4.59 7.12
CA THR A 3 12.46 -5.35 7.33
C THR A 3 12.22 -6.58 8.19
N ARG A 4 13.01 -7.64 7.98
CA ARG A 4 13.01 -8.86 8.83
C ARG A 4 13.88 -8.63 10.06
N SER A 5 13.39 -7.79 10.97
CA SER A 5 14.09 -7.38 12.20
C SER A 5 13.11 -7.33 13.38
N PRO A 6 13.57 -7.58 14.63
CA PRO A 6 12.80 -7.30 15.84
C PRO A 6 12.39 -5.82 15.97
N LYS A 7 13.17 -4.90 15.38
CA LYS A 7 12.88 -3.47 15.29
C LYS A 7 12.77 -3.07 13.82
N PRO A 8 11.60 -3.26 13.20
CA PRO A 8 11.47 -3.06 11.76
C PRO A 8 11.31 -1.58 11.40
N LEU A 9 11.79 -1.22 10.21
CA LEU A 9 11.22 -0.10 9.46
C LEU A 9 9.95 -0.64 8.78
N LEU A 10 8.81 0.03 9.00
CA LEU A 10 7.52 -0.29 8.40
C LEU A 10 7.15 0.80 7.41
N THR A 11 6.66 0.37 6.24
CA THR A 11 6.09 1.28 5.24
C THR A 11 4.71 0.81 4.83
N GLY A 12 3.79 1.75 4.64
CA GLY A 12 2.39 1.48 4.31
C GLY A 12 1.85 2.39 3.22
N LEU A 13 0.71 1.98 2.66
CA LEU A 13 -0.07 2.75 1.69
C LEU A 13 -1.49 2.88 2.24
N MET A 14 -2.06 4.07 2.13
CA MET A 14 -3.46 4.33 2.41
C MET A 14 -4.06 5.13 1.25
N TRP A 15 -5.36 4.98 1.02
CA TRP A 15 -6.09 5.80 0.06
C TRP A 15 -7.51 6.09 0.53
N ALA A 16 -8.07 7.19 0.06
CA ALA A 16 -9.46 7.55 0.30
C ALA A 16 -10.04 8.28 -0.92
N GLN A 17 -11.18 7.81 -1.42
CA GLN A 17 -11.90 8.51 -2.49
C GLN A 17 -12.72 9.66 -1.91
N GLN A 18 -12.54 10.85 -2.47
CA GLN A 18 -13.23 12.06 -2.03
C GLN A 18 -14.63 12.16 -2.68
N GLY A 19 -15.59 12.77 -1.97
CA GLY A 19 -16.87 13.19 -2.55
C GLY A 19 -17.85 12.07 -2.93
N THR A 20 -17.62 10.81 -2.50
CA THR A 20 -18.50 9.67 -2.83
C THR A 20 -19.74 9.57 -1.94
N THR A 21 -19.65 9.99 -0.69
CA THR A 21 -20.77 10.01 0.27
C THR A 21 -20.69 11.23 1.18
N PRO A 22 -21.82 11.83 1.60
CA PRO A 22 -21.82 12.85 2.65
C PRO A 22 -21.18 12.29 3.92
N GLY A 23 -20.14 12.96 4.44
CA GLY A 23 -19.44 12.55 5.66
C GLY A 23 -17.96 12.25 5.44
N THR A 24 -17.37 11.47 6.35
CA THR A 24 -15.94 11.15 6.33
C THR A 24 -15.62 10.17 5.20
N PRO A 25 -14.62 10.47 4.35
CA PRO A 25 -14.15 9.53 3.32
C PRO A 25 -13.75 8.18 3.92
N LYS A 26 -14.05 7.08 3.21
CA LYS A 26 -13.61 5.74 3.60
C LYS A 26 -12.10 5.63 3.38
N LEU A 27 -11.33 5.63 4.46
CA LEU A 27 -9.89 5.41 4.44
C LEU A 27 -9.59 3.90 4.35
N ARG A 28 -8.87 3.50 3.32
CA ARG A 28 -8.40 2.12 3.13
C ARG A 28 -6.98 1.98 3.65
N HIS A 29 -6.72 0.93 4.42
CA HIS A 29 -5.39 0.62 4.94
C HIS A 29 -5.19 -0.89 5.14
N THR A 30 -6.09 -1.52 5.91
CA THR A 30 -6.10 -2.98 6.15
C THR A 30 -7.08 -3.67 5.21
N CYS A 31 -6.90 -4.97 5.00
CA CYS A 31 -7.73 -5.80 4.12
C CYS A 31 -8.95 -6.33 4.89
N GLU A 32 -9.91 -5.45 5.21
CA GLU A 32 -11.10 -5.83 5.96
C GLU A 32 -12.17 -6.42 5.04
N GLN A 33 -12.65 -7.64 5.33
CA GLN A 33 -13.60 -8.35 4.44
C GLN A 33 -14.91 -7.59 4.18
N GLY A 34 -15.35 -6.76 5.12
CA GLY A 34 -16.62 -6.02 5.05
C GLY A 34 -16.51 -4.60 4.50
N ASP A 35 -15.35 -4.17 4.01
CA ASP A 35 -15.14 -2.78 3.64
C ASP A 35 -15.60 -2.43 2.20
N GLY A 36 -15.96 -3.45 1.42
CA GLY A 36 -16.44 -3.31 0.04
C GLY A 36 -15.34 -3.17 -1.02
N VAL A 37 -14.07 -3.39 -0.66
CA VAL A 37 -12.97 -3.51 -1.62
C VAL A 37 -12.95 -4.93 -2.19
N GLY A 38 -12.89 -5.06 -3.51
CA GLY A 38 -12.78 -6.34 -4.17
C GLY A 38 -13.27 -6.35 -5.62
N PRO A 39 -12.74 -7.26 -6.46
CA PRO A 39 -11.66 -8.21 -6.15
C PRO A 39 -10.29 -7.52 -6.02
N TYR A 40 -9.37 -8.16 -5.28
CA TYR A 40 -7.98 -7.73 -5.18
C TYR A 40 -7.03 -8.93 -5.07
N GLY A 41 -5.81 -8.78 -5.55
CA GLY A 41 -4.82 -9.87 -5.53
C GLY A 41 -3.55 -9.57 -6.32
N TRP A 42 -2.54 -10.40 -6.10
CA TRP A 42 -1.30 -10.36 -6.86
C TRP A 42 -1.51 -10.97 -8.25
N GLU A 43 -1.24 -10.20 -9.30
CA GLU A 43 -1.10 -10.74 -10.66
C GLU A 43 0.28 -11.41 -10.81
N PHE A 44 1.32 -10.75 -10.31
CA PHE A 44 2.69 -11.27 -10.26
C PHE A 44 3.28 -11.08 -8.87
N HIS A 45 3.93 -12.10 -8.34
CA HIS A 45 4.75 -11.99 -7.14
C HIS A 45 5.74 -13.15 -7.08
N ASP A 46 7.04 -12.86 -7.12
CA ASP A 46 8.09 -13.89 -7.13
C ASP A 46 8.59 -14.26 -5.72
N GLY A 47 8.08 -13.59 -4.69
CA GLY A 47 8.50 -13.79 -3.30
C GLY A 47 9.82 -13.11 -2.94
N LEU A 48 10.50 -12.49 -3.92
CA LEU A 48 11.89 -12.08 -3.75
C LEU A 48 12.24 -10.72 -4.34
N SER A 49 11.91 -10.38 -5.58
CA SER A 49 12.46 -9.21 -6.28
C SER A 49 11.40 -8.25 -6.83
N PHE A 50 10.20 -8.72 -7.16
CA PHE A 50 9.15 -7.84 -7.71
C PHE A 50 7.75 -8.37 -7.44
N GLY A 51 6.77 -7.49 -7.64
CA GLY A 51 5.38 -7.88 -7.68
C GLY A 51 4.49 -6.80 -8.26
N ARG A 52 3.32 -7.21 -8.74
CA ARG A 52 2.23 -6.38 -9.22
C ARG A 52 0.92 -6.91 -8.65
N GLN A 53 0.17 -6.04 -8.01
CA GLN A 53 -1.15 -6.31 -7.45
C GLN A 53 -2.19 -5.39 -8.08
N HIS A 54 -3.38 -5.94 -8.28
CA HIS A 54 -4.58 -5.18 -8.64
C HIS A 54 -5.54 -5.12 -7.46
N ILE A 55 -6.18 -3.97 -7.28
CA ILE A 55 -7.19 -3.73 -6.26
C ILE A 55 -8.35 -2.98 -6.91
N GLN A 56 -9.55 -3.57 -6.89
CA GLN A 56 -10.77 -2.90 -7.29
C GLN A 56 -11.46 -2.29 -6.05
N ASP A 57 -11.69 -0.97 -6.05
CA ASP A 57 -12.42 -0.27 -4.98
C ASP A 57 -13.50 0.59 -5.63
N GLY A 58 -14.73 0.06 -5.68
CA GLY A 58 -15.83 0.70 -6.38
C GLY A 58 -15.48 0.95 -7.85
N ALA A 59 -15.43 2.22 -8.25
CA ALA A 59 -15.13 2.63 -9.62
C ALA A 59 -13.65 3.00 -9.84
N LEU A 60 -12.77 2.75 -8.85
CA LEU A 60 -11.33 2.88 -8.99
C LEU A 60 -10.69 1.51 -9.18
N ARG A 61 -9.74 1.44 -10.12
CA ARG A 61 -8.80 0.34 -10.25
C ARG A 61 -7.41 0.83 -9.86
N LEU A 62 -6.88 0.27 -8.78
CA LEU A 62 -5.52 0.54 -8.34
C LEU A 62 -4.60 -0.58 -8.83
N THR A 63 -3.41 -0.19 -9.27
CA THR A 63 -2.31 -1.10 -9.56
C THR A 63 -1.12 -0.71 -8.68
N THR A 64 -0.70 -1.61 -7.80
CA THR A 64 0.43 -1.43 -6.90
C THR A 64 1.57 -2.34 -7.34
N GLU A 65 2.72 -1.75 -7.62
CA GLU A 65 3.88 -2.46 -8.14
C GLU A 65 5.11 -2.15 -7.30
N PHE A 66 5.99 -3.13 -7.18
CA PHE A 66 7.30 -2.91 -6.58
C PHE A 66 8.40 -3.66 -7.31
N VAL A 67 9.61 -3.09 -7.21
CA VAL A 67 10.87 -3.74 -7.59
C VAL A 67 11.88 -3.55 -6.46
N LYS A 68 12.71 -4.56 -6.21
CA LYS A 68 13.84 -4.51 -5.28
C LYS A 68 15.15 -4.69 -6.05
N ARG A 69 16.13 -3.86 -5.72
CA ARG A 69 17.49 -3.91 -6.28
C ARG A 69 18.46 -4.33 -5.16
N PRO A 70 19.08 -5.52 -5.25
CA PRO A 70 20.13 -5.91 -4.31
C PRO A 70 21.33 -4.96 -4.37
N GLY A 71 21.98 -4.72 -3.25
CA GLY A 71 23.17 -3.88 -3.18
C GLY A 71 23.53 -3.49 -1.74
N GLY A 72 24.78 -3.05 -1.56
CA GLY A 72 25.29 -2.61 -0.26
C GLY A 72 25.28 -3.71 0.82
N GLN A 73 25.36 -3.30 2.09
CA GLN A 73 25.40 -4.20 3.25
C GLN A 73 24.11 -4.22 4.09
N HIS A 74 23.05 -3.54 3.62
CA HIS A 74 21.82 -3.31 4.39
C HIS A 74 20.54 -3.76 3.69
N GLY A 75 20.65 -4.63 2.67
CA GLY A 75 19.49 -5.24 2.00
C GLY A 75 19.02 -4.55 0.70
N GLY A 76 19.79 -3.58 0.20
CA GLY A 76 19.54 -2.91 -1.08
C GLY A 76 18.40 -1.89 -1.06
N ASP A 77 17.94 -1.55 -2.26
CA ASP A 77 16.92 -0.53 -2.50
C ASP A 77 15.60 -1.15 -2.96
N TRP A 78 14.52 -0.40 -2.82
CA TRP A 78 13.22 -0.77 -3.36
C TRP A 78 12.47 0.47 -3.87
N SER A 79 11.56 0.27 -4.81
CA SER A 79 10.73 1.34 -5.37
C SER A 79 9.31 0.84 -5.56
N TRP A 80 8.34 1.74 -5.32
CA TRP A 80 6.92 1.47 -5.59
C TRP A 80 6.43 2.33 -6.75
N ARG A 81 5.52 1.77 -7.54
CA ARG A 81 4.65 2.53 -8.43
C ARG A 81 3.21 2.24 -8.04
N VAL A 82 2.44 3.30 -7.84
CA VAL A 82 1.00 3.19 -7.60
C VAL A 82 0.30 3.95 -8.71
N THR A 83 -0.52 3.24 -9.47
CA THR A 83 -1.33 3.80 -10.55
C THR A 83 -2.79 3.66 -10.17
N VAL A 84 -3.55 4.74 -10.34
CA VAL A 84 -4.99 4.78 -10.09
C VAL A 84 -5.68 5.15 -11.38
N GLU A 85 -6.61 4.32 -11.81
CA GLU A 85 -7.39 4.54 -13.02
C GLU A 85 -8.89 4.49 -12.68
N PRO A 86 -9.71 5.43 -13.19
CA PRO A 86 -11.15 5.26 -13.14
C PRO A 86 -11.54 4.07 -14.02
N GLN A 87 -12.57 3.34 -13.60
CA GLN A 87 -13.15 2.32 -14.45
C GLN A 87 -13.72 2.97 -15.71
N ALA A 88 -13.44 2.39 -16.88
CA ALA A 88 -13.72 2.99 -18.19
C ALA A 88 -15.18 3.46 -18.39
N SER A 89 -16.12 2.86 -17.66
CA SER A 89 -17.55 3.16 -17.73
C SER A 89 -18.01 4.33 -16.83
N VAL A 90 -17.14 4.93 -16.02
CA VAL A 90 -17.52 5.94 -15.02
C VAL A 90 -16.79 7.26 -15.26
N GLN A 91 -17.56 8.30 -15.55
CA GLN A 91 -17.06 9.67 -15.77
C GLN A 91 -17.15 10.49 -14.48
N GLY A 92 -16.31 11.52 -14.35
CA GLY A 92 -16.42 12.53 -13.29
C GLY A 92 -15.95 12.08 -11.90
N ILE A 93 -15.22 10.97 -11.79
CA ILE A 93 -14.64 10.53 -10.53
C ILE A 93 -13.53 11.49 -10.08
N GLN A 94 -13.64 11.98 -8.85
CA GLN A 94 -12.59 12.76 -8.22
C GLN A 94 -11.36 11.87 -7.94
N PRO A 95 -10.13 12.34 -8.22
CA PRO A 95 -8.92 11.62 -7.87
C PRO A 95 -8.91 11.26 -6.38
N PRO A 96 -8.54 10.03 -5.99
CA PRO A 96 -8.41 9.70 -4.58
C PRO A 96 -7.20 10.42 -3.97
N SER A 97 -7.28 10.65 -2.66
CA SER A 97 -6.12 11.03 -1.87
C SER A 97 -5.29 9.78 -1.57
N MET A 98 -3.98 9.87 -1.79
CA MET A 98 -3.03 8.79 -1.50
C MET A 98 -2.09 9.22 -0.38
N ALA A 99 -1.79 8.33 0.56
CA ALA A 99 -0.81 8.57 1.61
C ALA A 99 0.18 7.40 1.69
N ALA A 100 1.47 7.71 1.65
CA ALA A 100 2.54 6.77 1.95
C ALA A 100 3.02 7.01 3.39
N THR A 101 3.10 5.96 4.19
CA THR A 101 3.49 6.04 5.61
C THR A 101 4.81 5.34 5.85
N MET A 102 5.58 5.83 6.82
CA MET A 102 6.82 5.23 7.28
C MET A 102 6.89 5.35 8.81
N SER A 103 7.22 4.25 9.49
CA SER A 103 7.44 4.25 10.93
C SER A 103 8.60 3.35 11.33
N SER A 104 9.31 3.74 12.38
CA SER A 104 10.34 2.94 13.04
C SER A 104 9.83 2.41 14.37
N GLY A 105 10.29 1.22 14.77
CA GLY A 105 10.05 0.72 16.13
C GLY A 105 10.69 1.64 17.19
N PRO A 106 10.17 1.65 18.43
CA PRO A 106 10.75 2.44 19.51
C PRO A 106 12.22 2.01 19.77
N PRO A 107 13.10 2.94 20.20
CA PRO A 107 14.41 2.58 20.72
C PRO A 107 14.23 1.65 21.93
N THR A 108 15.04 0.59 22.06
CA THR A 108 15.08 -0.15 23.33
C THR A 108 15.72 0.76 24.36
N GLN A 109 15.05 0.99 25.48
CA GLN A 109 15.80 1.13 26.72
C GLN A 109 16.34 -0.27 27.00
N ASP A 110 17.64 -0.44 26.85
CA ASP A 110 18.33 -1.59 27.41
C ASP A 110 18.24 -1.43 28.93
N CYS A 111 17.18 -1.97 29.55
CA CYS A 111 17.16 -2.15 31.00
C CYS A 111 18.20 -3.24 31.30
N PRO A 112 19.32 -2.92 31.98
CA PRO A 112 20.16 -3.97 32.50
C PRO A 112 19.36 -4.69 33.60
N CYS A 113 19.33 -6.02 33.52
CA CYS A 113 18.92 -6.88 34.62
C CYS A 113 19.84 -6.66 35.83
#